data_AF-A0ABD5MW64-F1
#
_entry.id   AF-A0ABD5MW64-F1
#
_cell.length_a   1.000
_cell.length_b   1.000
_cell.length_c   1.000
_cell.angle_alpha   90.00
_cell.angle_beta   90.00
_cell.angle_gamma   90.00
#
_symmetry.space_group_name_H-M   'P 1'
#
loop_
_entity.id
_entity.type
_entity.pdbx_description
1 polymer ?
#
loop_
_entity_poly.entity_id
_entity_poly.type
_entity_poly.pdbx_seq_one_letter_code
_entity_poly.pdbx_strand_id
1 'polypeptide(L)' 'MGKVRTEQVKRIARELLDKYPSKFSTDFENNKQLVYEYTNISSTKLRNKVAGYTARLASIKYGHEDNESDNEE' A
#
# COMPACT_ATOMS: atom_id res chain seq x y z
N MET A 1 10.54 13.58 -17.21
CA MET A 1 9.22 13.36 -16.57
C MET A 1 9.42 12.40 -15.40
N GLY A 2 9.26 12.89 -14.16
CA GLY A 2 9.54 12.10 -12.96
C GLY A 2 8.57 10.93 -12.76
N LYS A 3 9.03 9.84 -12.13
CA LYS A 3 8.24 8.63 -11.87
C LYS A 3 7.27 8.86 -10.70
N VAL A 4 6.19 9.59 -10.95
CA VAL A 4 5.13 9.85 -9.96
C VAL A 4 4.11 8.72 -9.97
N ARG A 5 3.77 8.20 -8.79
CA ARG A 5 2.68 7.22 -8.61
C ARG A 5 1.34 7.95 -8.64
N THR A 6 0.37 7.40 -9.35
CA THR A 6 -0.98 7.96 -9.43
C THR A 6 -1.67 7.97 -8.07
N GLU A 7 -2.55 8.94 -7.86
CA GLU A 7 -3.27 9.12 -6.59
C GLU A 7 -4.11 7.89 -6.21
N GLN A 8 -4.74 7.26 -7.20
CA GLN A 8 -5.51 6.02 -7.02
C GLN A 8 -4.68 4.91 -6.35
N VAL A 9 -3.41 4.74 -6.75
CA VAL A 9 -2.52 3.75 -6.15
C VAL A 9 -2.26 4.08 -4.68
N LYS A 10 -2.05 5.36 -4.37
CA LYS A 10 -1.78 5.81 -3.00
C LYS A 10 -3.00 5.66 -2.10
N ARG A 11 -4.19 6.00 -2.62
CA ARG A 11 -5.45 5.89 -1.91
C ARG A 11 -5.78 4.44 -1.57
N ILE A 12 -5.79 3.55 -2.56
CA ILE A 12 -6.10 2.13 -2.34
C ILE A 12 -5.12 1.49 -1.35
N ALA A 13 -3.83 1.77 -1.47
CA ALA A 13 -2.84 1.23 -0.55
C ALA A 13 -3.05 1.69 0.89
N ARG A 14 -3.37 2.98 1.11
CA ARG A 14 -3.69 3.51 2.45
C ARG A 14 -4.96 2.86 3.00
N GLU A 15 -6.03 2.78 2.21
CA GLU A 15 -7.28 2.14 2.62
C GLU A 15 -7.08 0.65 3.00
N LEU A 16 -6.24 -0.08 2.26
CA LEU A 16 -5.94 -1.48 2.56
C LEU A 16 -5.18 -1.66 3.88
N LEU A 17 -4.18 -0.79 4.14
CA LEU A 17 -3.40 -0.80 5.37
C LEU A 17 -4.21 -0.33 6.59
N ASP A 18 -5.19 0.54 6.38
CA ASP A 18 -6.11 1.00 7.42
C ASP A 18 -7.12 -0.10 7.79
N LYS A 19 -7.71 -0.77 6.79
CA LYS A 19 -8.67 -1.86 7.02
C LYS A 19 -8.02 -3.13 7.57
N TYR A 20 -6.80 -3.46 7.13
CA TYR A 20 -6.14 -4.71 7.47
C TYR A 20 -4.68 -4.52 7.91
N PRO A 21 -4.42 -3.74 8.98
CA PRO A 21 -3.06 -3.40 9.38
C PRO A 21 -2.20 -4.66 9.60
N SER A 22 -2.72 -5.63 10.35
CA SER A 22 -1.98 -6.84 10.74
C SER A 22 -1.74 -7.85 9.63
N LYS A 23 -2.37 -7.69 8.45
CA LYS A 23 -2.23 -8.62 7.31
C LYS A 23 -1.11 -8.20 6.37
N PHE A 24 -0.91 -6.89 6.21
CA PHE A 24 0.12 -6.36 5.30
C PHE A 24 1.48 -6.30 5.99
N SER A 25 2.50 -6.79 5.29
CA SER A 25 3.88 -6.87 5.80
C SER A 25 4.86 -6.22 4.82
N THR A 26 6.15 -6.38 5.01
CA THR A 26 7.20 -5.95 4.08
C THR A 26 7.36 -6.90 2.88
N ASP A 27 6.78 -8.10 2.95
CA ASP A 27 6.84 -9.10 1.89
C ASP A 27 5.99 -8.73 0.66
N PHE A 28 6.59 -8.70 -0.52
CA PHE A 28 5.93 -8.28 -1.75
C PHE A 28 4.96 -9.33 -2.30
N GLU A 29 5.31 -10.61 -2.25
CA GLU A 29 4.48 -11.67 -2.84
C GLU A 29 3.19 -11.86 -2.05
N ASN A 30 3.31 -11.89 -0.72
CA ASN A 30 2.16 -11.97 0.17
C ASN A 30 1.24 -10.74 -0.02
N ASN A 31 1.81 -9.53 -0.02
CA ASN A 31 1.03 -8.31 -0.25
C ASN A 31 0.32 -8.31 -1.60
N LYS A 32 0.94 -8.86 -2.65
CA LYS A 32 0.32 -8.94 -3.99
C LYS A 32 -0.89 -9.88 -4.01
N GLN A 33 -0.82 -11.01 -3.29
CA GLN A 33 -1.95 -11.92 -3.13
C GLN A 33 -3.06 -11.25 -2.32
N LEU A 34 -2.73 -10.65 -1.17
CA LEU A 34 -3.70 -9.94 -0.34
C LEU A 34 -4.38 -8.79 -1.10
N VAL A 35 -3.64 -7.98 -1.85
CA VAL A 35 -4.22 -6.94 -2.70
C VAL A 35 -5.18 -7.55 -3.74
N TYR A 36 -4.86 -8.70 -4.32
CA TYR A 36 -5.76 -9.37 -5.26
C TYR A 36 -7.04 -9.89 -4.61
N GLU A 37 -6.95 -10.43 -3.40
CA GLU A 37 -8.12 -10.93 -2.67
C GLU A 37 -9.02 -9.78 -2.15
N TYR A 38 -8.40 -8.70 -1.67
CA TYR A 38 -9.14 -7.58 -1.09
C TYR A 38 -9.57 -6.51 -2.11
N THR A 39 -9.13 -6.59 -3.37
CA THR A 39 -9.51 -5.62 -4.40
C THR A 39 -9.87 -6.28 -5.73
N ASN A 40 -10.90 -5.78 -6.40
CA ASN A 40 -11.31 -6.19 -7.75
C ASN A 40 -10.40 -5.62 -8.87
N ILE A 41 -9.10 -5.45 -8.61
CA ILE A 41 -8.16 -4.93 -9.60
C ILE A 41 -7.84 -6.03 -10.62
N SER A 42 -8.42 -5.93 -11.80
CA SER A 42 -8.15 -6.84 -12.93
C SER A 42 -6.75 -6.63 -13.53
N SER A 43 -6.21 -5.42 -13.47
CA SER A 43 -4.94 -5.09 -14.12
C SER A 43 -3.71 -5.47 -13.29
N THR A 44 -2.90 -6.41 -13.81
CA THR A 44 -1.66 -6.87 -13.15
C THR A 44 -0.68 -5.73 -12.86
N LYS A 45 -0.53 -4.76 -13.77
CA LYS A 45 0.36 -3.61 -13.58
C LYS A 45 -0.10 -2.72 -12.42
N LEU A 46 -1.41 -2.50 -12.28
CA LEU A 46 -1.96 -1.67 -11.20
C LEU A 46 -1.80 -2.37 -9.85
N ARG A 47 -2.15 -3.66 -9.78
CA ARG A 47 -1.96 -4.50 -8.59
C ARG A 47 -0.51 -4.51 -8.11
N ASN A 48 0.47 -4.68 -9.02
CA ASN A 48 1.88 -4.64 -8.64
C ASN A 48 2.32 -3.26 -8.11
N LYS A 49 1.77 -2.16 -8.65
CA LYS A 49 2.03 -0.81 -8.14
C LYS A 49 1.45 -0.60 -6.73
N VAL A 50 0.23 -1.11 -6.49
CA VAL A 50 -0.42 -1.06 -5.17
C VAL A 50 0.36 -1.89 -4.17
N ALA A 51 0.65 -3.17 -4.47
CA ALA A 51 1.41 -4.07 -3.61
C ALA A 51 2.80 -3.52 -3.23
N GLY A 52 3.49 -2.89 -4.20
CA GLY A 52 4.78 -2.26 -3.95
C GLY A 52 4.67 -0.98 -3.10
N TYR A 53 3.56 -0.26 -3.18
CA TYR A 53 3.35 0.93 -2.35
C TYR A 53 2.86 0.56 -0.94
N THR A 54 2.03 -0.46 -0.78
CA THR A 54 1.67 -1.03 0.54
C THR A 54 2.90 -1.55 1.27
N ALA A 55 3.81 -2.28 0.60
CA ALA A 55 5.05 -2.74 1.23
C ALA A 55 5.91 -1.57 1.74
N ARG A 56 6.00 -0.48 0.96
CA ARG A 56 6.71 0.74 1.38
C ARG A 56 6.04 1.44 2.56
N LEU A 57 4.71 1.49 2.58
CA LEU A 57 3.98 2.06 3.71
C LEU A 57 4.09 1.18 4.95
N ALA A 58 4.06 -0.15 4.81
CA ALA A 58 4.27 -1.09 5.91
C ALA A 58 5.69 -0.95 6.49
N SER A 59 6.73 -0.82 5.66
CA SER A 59 8.09 -0.58 6.16
C SER A 59 8.22 0.74 6.91
N ILE A 60 7.45 1.76 6.52
CA ILE A 60 7.40 3.04 7.26
C ILE A 60 6.64 2.83 8.56
N LYS A 61 5.40 2.31 8.52
CA LYS A 61 4.52 2.15 9.69
C LYS A 61 5.09 1.24 10.77
N TYR A 62 5.72 0.13 10.39
CA TYR A 62 6.34 -0.82 11.33
C TYR A 62 7.81 -0.54 11.62
N GLY A 63 8.46 0.31 10.80
CA GLY A 63 9.80 0.82 11.09
C GLY A 63 9.80 2.11 11.90
N HIS A 64 8.62 2.68 12.17
CA HIS A 64 8.42 4.02 12.73
C HIS A 64 7.15 4.04 13.60
N GLU A 65 7.21 3.42 14.78
CA GLU A 65 6.27 3.74 15.88
C GLU A 65 6.47 5.18 16.40
N ASP A 66 7.22 6.03 15.72
CA ASP A 66 7.72 7.30 16.21
C ASP A 66 7.67 8.36 15.10
N ASN A 67 6.49 8.93 14.83
CA ASN A 67 6.21 10.23 14.17
C ASN A 67 5.13 10.21 13.05
N GLU A 68 4.18 11.11 13.26
CA GLU A 68 3.47 11.88 12.23
C GLU A 68 2.29 11.22 11.50
N SER A 69 1.22 11.08 12.26
CA SER A 69 -0.09 11.58 11.81
C SER A 69 0.06 13.05 11.40
N ASP A 70 0.16 13.36 10.11
CA ASP A 70 -0.15 14.71 9.65
C ASP A 70 -0.52 14.74 8.17
N ASN A 71 -1.35 15.74 7.87
CA ASN A 71 -1.63 16.32 6.57
C ASN A 71 -2.87 15.82 5.82
N GLU A 72 -4.01 16.14 6.42
CA GLU A 72 -5.20 16.57 5.69
C GLU A 72 -5.50 18.02 6.15
N GLU A 73 -5.01 19.01 5.40
CA GLU A 73 -5.50 20.40 5.37
C GLU A 73 -5.56 20.92 3.93
#